data_AF-A0A5E3XGQ8-F1
#
_entry.id   AF-A0A5E3XGQ8-F1
#
_cell.length_a   1.000
_cell.length_b   1.000
_cell.length_c   1.000
_cell.angle_alpha   90.00
_cell.angle_beta   90.00
_cell.angle_gamma   90.00
#
_symmetry.space_group_name_H-M   'P 1'
#
loop_
_entity.id
_entity.type
_entity.pdbx_description
1 polymer ?
#
loop_
_entity_poly.entity_id
_entity_poly.type
_entity_poly.pdbx_seq_one_letter_code
_entity_poly.pdbx_strand_id
1 'polypeptide(L)'
;MRSSTFALIVASLVIGFPAALAAGPRPECTYQVNNIKSTDTCASVSAWSTVSVQTIEKLNPGIKCDTPGMGVSSLCLQEITLPCTLNATAWESKCNDLASEYQLSVDQFVQLNNNVNDACSNLVAGEPYCVSTAECYPGNHIPYC
;
A
#
# COMPACT_ATOMS: atom_id res chain seq x y z
N MET A 1 -5.07 67.12 -4.68
CA MET A 1 -5.16 65.77 -4.10
C MET A 1 -5.64 64.81 -5.18
N ARG A 2 -4.76 64.02 -5.79
CA ARG A 2 -5.14 62.92 -6.69
C ARG A 2 -4.24 61.75 -6.35
N SER A 3 -4.89 60.67 -5.92
CA SER A 3 -4.33 59.49 -5.28
C SER A 3 -3.62 58.61 -6.33
N SER A 4 -2.41 58.16 -6.03
CA SER A 4 -1.70 57.14 -6.80
C SER A 4 -2.13 55.76 -6.29
N THR A 5 -2.87 55.01 -7.10
CA THR A 5 -3.21 53.61 -6.82
C THR A 5 -2.05 52.72 -7.30
N PHE A 6 -1.32 52.13 -6.36
CA PHE A 6 -0.36 51.05 -6.65
C PHE A 6 -1.12 49.73 -6.79
N ALA A 7 -1.14 49.15 -8.00
CA ALA A 7 -1.63 47.80 -8.22
C ALA A 7 -0.55 46.79 -7.81
N LEU A 8 -0.79 46.05 -6.72
CA LEU A 8 0.04 44.92 -6.32
C LEU A 8 -0.34 43.71 -7.17
N ILE A 9 0.52 43.33 -8.11
CA ILE A 9 0.42 42.07 -8.84
C ILE A 9 0.95 40.97 -7.90
N VAL A 10 0.05 40.19 -7.32
CA VAL A 10 0.41 38.99 -6.57
C VAL A 10 0.72 37.91 -7.59
N ALA A 11 2.01 37.66 -7.83
CA ALA A 11 2.44 36.51 -8.62
C ALA A 11 2.19 35.24 -7.79
N SER A 12 1.10 34.55 -8.09
CA SER A 12 0.81 33.23 -7.51
C SER A 12 1.90 32.25 -7.97
N LEU A 13 2.82 31.93 -7.06
CA LEU A 13 3.78 30.87 -7.24
C LEU A 13 3.00 29.55 -7.24
N VAL A 14 2.72 29.00 -8.43
CA VAL A 14 2.17 27.65 -8.54
C VAL A 14 3.31 26.71 -8.16
N ILE A 15 3.43 26.42 -6.86
CA ILE A 15 4.31 25.36 -6.38
C ILE A 15 3.66 24.08 -6.90
N GLY A 16 4.19 23.55 -8.00
CA GLY A 16 3.82 22.23 -8.46
C GLY A 16 4.16 21.25 -7.35
N PHE A 17 3.15 20.80 -6.61
CA PHE A 17 3.32 19.65 -5.75
C PHE A 17 3.70 18.50 -6.68
N PRO A 18 4.82 17.80 -6.41
CA PRO A 18 5.10 16.58 -7.15
C PRO A 18 3.87 15.73 -6.95
N ALA A 19 3.17 15.40 -8.05
CA ALA A 19 2.07 14.46 -8.02
C ALA A 19 2.60 13.25 -7.26
N ALA A 20 2.08 13.02 -6.05
CA ALA A 20 2.37 11.80 -5.34
C ALA A 20 1.98 10.71 -6.33
N LEU A 21 2.94 9.88 -6.75
CA LEU A 21 2.64 8.74 -7.59
C LEU A 21 1.44 8.06 -6.94
N ALA A 22 0.36 7.93 -7.71
CA ALA A 22 -0.89 7.38 -7.20
C ALA A 22 -0.55 6.11 -6.42
N ALA A 23 -1.00 6.11 -5.17
CA ALA A 23 -0.78 5.06 -4.21
C ALA A 23 -1.02 3.68 -4.85
N GLY A 24 -0.13 2.72 -4.61
CA GLY A 24 -0.26 1.36 -5.12
C GLY A 24 -0.56 0.35 -4.01
N PRO A 25 -1.16 -0.80 -4.33
CA PRO A 25 -1.36 -1.87 -3.37
C PRO A 25 -0.07 -2.30 -2.68
N ARG A 26 -0.17 -2.62 -1.39
CA ARG A 26 0.91 -3.23 -0.62
C ARG A 26 1.14 -4.67 -1.13
N PRO A 27 2.38 -5.19 -1.10
CA PRO A 27 2.62 -6.59 -1.41
C PRO A 27 1.88 -7.50 -0.44
N GLU A 28 1.24 -8.54 -0.98
CA GLU A 28 0.58 -9.58 -0.20
C GLU A 28 1.36 -10.88 -0.27
N CYS A 29 1.44 -11.60 0.85
CA CYS A 29 2.03 -12.92 0.86
C CYS A 29 1.10 -13.93 0.18
N THR A 30 1.55 -14.54 -0.92
CA THR A 30 0.77 -15.55 -1.66
C THR A 30 1.19 -16.98 -1.32
N TYR A 31 2.41 -17.16 -0.82
CA TYR A 31 2.88 -18.45 -0.34
C TYR A 31 3.41 -18.33 1.09
N GLN A 32 2.54 -18.62 2.05
CA GLN A 32 2.88 -18.66 3.46
C GLN A 32 3.03 -20.11 3.94
N VAL A 33 4.12 -20.38 4.67
CA VAL A 33 4.30 -21.61 5.42
C VAL A 33 4.09 -21.36 6.90
N ASN A 34 3.28 -22.20 7.56
CA ASN A 34 2.80 -21.99 8.93
C ASN A 34 3.32 -23.04 9.93
N ASN A 35 4.38 -23.77 9.57
CA ASN A 35 4.86 -24.94 10.29
C ASN A 35 6.37 -24.87 10.54
N ILE A 36 6.91 -23.68 10.82
CA ILE A 36 8.31 -23.50 11.17
C ILE A 36 8.58 -24.17 12.51
N LYS A 37 9.49 -25.14 12.50
CA LYS A 37 9.92 -25.91 13.68
C LYS A 37 11.08 -25.22 14.36
N SER A 38 11.28 -25.50 15.65
CA SER A 38 12.44 -25.01 16.41
C SER A 38 13.80 -25.45 15.84
N THR A 39 13.81 -26.47 14.96
CA THR A 39 15.01 -26.96 14.27
C THR A 39 15.22 -26.34 12.89
N ASP A 40 14.23 -25.61 12.35
CA ASP A 40 14.34 -25.04 11.02
C ASP A 40 15.29 -23.84 11.01
N THR A 41 15.96 -23.62 9.89
CA THR A 41 16.83 -22.47 9.65
C THR A 41 16.48 -21.87 8.30
N CYS A 42 16.90 -20.65 8.02
CA CYS A 42 16.74 -20.09 6.68
C CYS A 42 17.41 -20.96 5.61
N ALA A 43 18.53 -21.63 5.94
CA ALA A 43 19.19 -22.56 5.05
C ALA A 43 18.35 -23.82 4.75
N SER A 44 17.73 -24.43 5.77
CA SER A 44 16.87 -25.59 5.56
C SER A 44 15.61 -25.21 4.76
N VAL A 45 15.02 -24.03 5.04
CA VAL A 45 13.88 -23.50 4.28
C VAL A 45 14.26 -23.22 2.83
N SER A 46 15.41 -22.58 2.60
CA SER A 46 15.91 -22.29 1.26
C SER A 46 16.12 -23.56 0.44
N ALA A 47 16.65 -24.63 1.06
CA ALA A 47 16.93 -25.89 0.37
C ALA A 47 15.69 -26.58 -0.20
N TRP A 48 14.56 -26.60 0.52
CA TRP A 48 13.34 -27.27 0.03
C TRP A 48 12.43 -26.33 -0.76
N SER A 49 12.40 -25.03 -0.44
CA SER A 49 11.52 -24.07 -1.10
C SER A 49 12.10 -23.51 -2.40
N THR A 50 13.41 -23.69 -2.62
CA THR A 50 14.20 -23.07 -3.71
C THR A 50 14.23 -21.53 -3.66
N VAL A 51 13.74 -20.91 -2.58
CA VAL A 51 13.82 -19.48 -2.33
C VAL A 51 15.15 -19.15 -1.67
N SER A 52 15.89 -18.15 -2.17
CA SER A 52 17.18 -17.78 -1.58
C SER A 52 17.01 -17.26 -0.14
N VAL A 53 18.00 -17.49 0.73
CA VAL A 53 18.01 -16.93 2.10
C VAL A 53 17.79 -15.42 2.09
N GLN A 54 18.44 -14.71 1.17
CA GLN A 54 18.27 -13.26 1.01
C GLN A 54 16.82 -12.87 0.68
N THR A 55 16.14 -13.67 -0.16
CA THR A 55 14.72 -13.45 -0.45
C THR A 55 13.84 -13.75 0.77
N ILE A 56 14.14 -14.80 1.53
CA ILE A 56 13.42 -15.12 2.78
C ILE A 56 13.54 -13.95 3.77
N GLU A 57 14.74 -13.40 3.96
CA GLU A 57 14.97 -12.24 4.84
C GLU A 57 14.23 -10.99 4.35
N LYS A 58 14.23 -10.74 3.03
CA LYS A 58 13.51 -9.62 2.42
C LYS A 58 12.00 -9.70 2.69
N LEU A 59 11.41 -10.88 2.49
CA LEU A 59 9.97 -11.08 2.63
C LEU A 59 9.50 -11.15 4.08
N ASN A 60 10.41 -11.38 5.03
CA ASN A 60 10.08 -11.57 6.44
C ASN A 60 10.96 -10.65 7.31
N PRO A 61 10.72 -9.33 7.25
CA PRO A 61 11.51 -8.38 8.03
C PRO A 61 11.45 -8.73 9.53
N GLY A 62 12.62 -8.84 10.15
CA GLY A 62 12.76 -9.11 11.60
C GLY A 62 12.98 -10.58 11.99
N ILE A 63 13.00 -11.52 11.04
CA ILE A 63 13.39 -12.91 11.33
C ILE A 63 14.87 -13.01 11.70
N LYS A 64 15.23 -14.07 12.44
CA LYS A 64 16.60 -14.33 12.90
C LYS A 64 17.20 -15.56 12.20
N CYS A 65 17.75 -15.37 11.00
CA CYS A 65 18.27 -16.48 10.19
C CYS A 65 19.48 -17.21 10.80
N ASP A 66 20.14 -16.61 11.78
CA ASP A 66 21.27 -17.17 12.54
C ASP A 66 20.85 -18.11 13.69
N THR A 67 19.54 -18.20 13.98
CA THR A 67 19.00 -18.94 15.13
C THR A 67 18.01 -20.02 14.66
N PRO A 68 18.11 -21.28 15.14
CA PRO A 68 17.10 -22.29 14.88
C PRO A 68 15.69 -21.84 15.28
N GLY A 69 14.71 -22.13 14.43
CA GLY A 69 13.32 -21.67 14.52
C GLY A 69 13.09 -20.22 14.09
N MET A 70 14.15 -19.43 13.84
CA MET A 70 14.09 -18.05 13.34
C MET A 70 13.27 -17.06 14.19
N GLY A 71 12.75 -17.49 15.34
CA GLY A 71 11.88 -16.72 16.22
C GLY A 71 10.43 -16.60 15.75
N VAL A 72 10.00 -17.38 14.76
CA VAL A 72 8.66 -17.27 14.15
C VAL A 72 8.03 -18.64 13.94
N SER A 73 6.69 -18.68 13.87
CA SER A 73 5.93 -19.89 13.53
C SER A 73 5.59 -19.98 12.03
N SER A 74 5.70 -18.86 11.30
CA SER A 74 5.41 -18.78 9.88
C SER A 74 6.40 -17.93 9.09
N LEU A 75 6.51 -18.21 7.79
CA LEU A 75 7.29 -17.42 6.83
C LEU A 75 6.47 -17.19 5.57
N CYS A 76 6.64 -16.00 4.99
CA CYS A 76 6.29 -15.71 3.62
C CYS A 76 7.43 -16.10 2.67
N LEU A 77 7.13 -16.84 1.61
CA LEU A 77 8.12 -17.29 0.64
C LEU A 77 7.89 -16.71 -0.76
N GLN A 78 6.69 -16.19 -1.02
CA GLN A 78 6.35 -15.46 -2.25
C GLN A 78 5.39 -14.32 -1.94
N GLU A 79 5.63 -13.16 -2.55
CA GLU A 79 4.75 -12.00 -2.50
C GLU A 79 4.20 -11.71 -3.90
N ILE A 80 2.99 -11.13 -3.96
CA ILE A 80 2.45 -10.50 -5.15
C ILE A 80 2.12 -9.05 -4.84
N THR A 81 2.37 -8.16 -5.79
CA THR A 81 1.80 -6.82 -5.79
C THR A 81 0.84 -6.76 -6.96
N LEU A 82 -0.45 -6.69 -6.66
CA LEU A 82 -1.45 -6.49 -7.69
C LEU A 82 -1.38 -5.05 -8.23
N PRO A 83 -1.59 -4.83 -9.53
CA PRO A 83 -1.70 -3.48 -10.05
C PRO A 83 -2.97 -2.82 -9.52
N CYS A 84 -2.90 -1.52 -9.27
CA CYS A 84 -4.12 -0.74 -9.10
C CYS A 84 -4.86 -0.64 -10.43
N THR A 85 -6.12 -1.04 -10.46
CA THR A 85 -6.97 -0.95 -11.65
C THR A 85 -7.95 0.22 -11.58
N LEU A 86 -8.20 0.75 -10.38
CA LEU A 86 -9.05 1.92 -10.19
C LEU A 86 -8.51 2.85 -9.11
N ASN A 87 -8.34 4.12 -9.47
CA ASN A 87 -8.07 5.21 -8.55
C ASN A 87 -9.32 6.07 -8.34
N ALA A 88 -9.47 6.58 -7.13
CA ALA A 88 -10.48 7.58 -6.77
C ALA A 88 -9.82 8.74 -6.02
N THR A 89 -10.27 9.97 -6.29
CA THR A 89 -9.80 11.16 -5.57
C THR A 89 -10.48 11.25 -4.22
N ALA A 90 -9.71 11.43 -3.14
CA ALA A 90 -10.26 11.63 -1.80
C ALA A 90 -10.93 13.01 -1.66
N TRP A 91 -12.08 13.06 -0.99
CA TRP A 91 -12.87 14.26 -0.73
C TRP A 91 -12.58 14.79 0.67
N GLU A 92 -12.38 13.89 1.63
CA GLU A 92 -11.89 14.17 2.98
C GLU A 92 -10.51 13.55 3.24
N SER A 93 -9.79 14.08 4.22
CA SER A 93 -8.54 13.50 4.74
C SER A 93 -8.76 12.32 5.70
N LYS A 94 -9.73 11.45 5.41
CA LYS A 94 -10.05 10.26 6.21
C LYS A 94 -10.26 9.05 5.32
N CYS A 95 -9.70 7.90 5.67
CA CYS A 95 -9.87 6.68 4.89
C CYS A 95 -11.33 6.25 4.73
N ASN A 96 -12.16 6.56 5.73
CA ASN A 96 -13.58 6.20 5.71
C ASN A 96 -14.35 6.81 4.54
N ASP A 97 -13.87 7.92 3.96
CA ASP A 97 -14.47 8.56 2.80
C ASP A 97 -14.51 7.59 1.60
N LEU A 98 -13.33 7.29 1.03
CA LEU A 98 -13.21 6.35 -0.08
C LEU A 98 -13.53 4.91 0.31
N ALA A 99 -13.19 4.48 1.54
CA ALA A 99 -13.46 3.11 1.96
C ALA A 99 -14.98 2.83 1.97
N SER A 100 -15.80 3.75 2.50
CA SER A 100 -17.25 3.54 2.53
C SER A 100 -17.87 3.59 1.14
N GLU A 101 -17.45 4.56 0.31
CA GLU A 101 -17.95 4.72 -1.06
C GLU A 101 -17.71 3.47 -1.91
N TYR A 102 -16.53 2.84 -1.77
CA TYR A 102 -16.14 1.64 -2.53
C TYR A 102 -16.37 0.32 -1.77
N GLN A 103 -17.13 0.36 -0.67
CA GLN A 103 -17.51 -0.83 0.11
C GLN A 103 -16.31 -1.64 0.63
N LEU A 104 -15.24 -0.94 1.00
CA LEU A 104 -14.03 -1.48 1.61
C LEU A 104 -14.06 -1.25 3.13
N SER A 105 -13.39 -2.13 3.88
CA SER A 105 -12.93 -1.76 5.21
C SER A 105 -11.79 -0.75 5.12
N VAL A 106 -11.55 0.01 6.20
CA VAL A 106 -10.37 0.90 6.27
C VAL A 106 -9.08 0.10 6.08
N ASP A 107 -8.99 -1.09 6.65
CA ASP A 107 -7.81 -1.95 6.49
C ASP A 107 -7.61 -2.36 5.02
N GLN A 108 -8.68 -2.74 4.30
CA GLN A 108 -8.61 -3.04 2.87
C GLN A 108 -8.14 -1.82 2.07
N PHE A 109 -8.69 -0.64 2.35
CA PHE A 109 -8.26 0.59 1.71
C PHE A 109 -6.78 0.89 1.99
N VAL A 110 -6.32 0.75 3.23
CA VAL A 110 -4.91 0.92 3.60
C VAL A 110 -4.01 -0.11 2.88
N GLN A 111 -4.47 -1.36 2.72
CA GLN A 111 -3.76 -2.38 1.94
C GLN A 111 -3.65 -2.02 0.46
N LEU A 112 -4.64 -1.35 -0.11
CA LEU A 112 -4.57 -0.86 -1.49
C LEU A 112 -3.63 0.34 -1.66
N ASN A 113 -3.13 0.94 -0.57
CA ASN A 113 -2.39 2.20 -0.62
C ASN A 113 -1.13 2.16 0.27
N ASN A 114 0.02 1.78 -0.30
CA ASN A 114 1.30 1.67 0.42
C ASN A 114 1.86 2.98 0.98
N ASN A 115 1.33 4.13 0.55
CA ASN A 115 1.68 5.45 1.04
C ASN A 115 0.73 5.94 2.15
N VAL A 116 -0.38 5.24 2.43
CA VAL A 116 -1.30 5.54 3.54
C VAL A 116 -0.86 4.71 4.75
N ASN A 117 -0.68 5.36 5.90
CA ASN A 117 -0.29 4.67 7.12
C ASN A 117 -1.48 3.96 7.79
N ASP A 118 -1.20 3.01 8.68
CA ASP A 118 -2.23 2.18 9.32
C ASP A 118 -3.17 2.99 10.24
N ALA A 119 -2.72 4.15 10.73
CA ALA A 119 -3.55 5.07 11.50
C ALA A 119 -4.44 5.98 10.64
N CYS A 120 -4.31 5.88 9.31
CA CYS A 120 -4.91 6.77 8.32
C CYS A 120 -4.76 8.27 8.63
N SER A 121 -3.63 8.67 9.20
CA SER A 121 -3.39 10.06 9.62
C SER A 121 -2.75 10.93 8.54
N ASN A 122 -2.42 10.36 7.39
CA ASN A 122 -1.67 11.00 6.33
C ASN A 122 -2.39 11.03 4.97
N LEU A 123 -3.71 10.80 4.95
CA LEU A 123 -4.53 10.97 3.75
C LEU A 123 -4.73 12.46 3.42
N VAL A 124 -4.65 12.83 2.15
CA VAL A 124 -4.76 14.21 1.68
C VAL A 124 -5.97 14.32 0.75
N ALA A 125 -6.91 15.20 1.08
CA ALA A 125 -8.04 15.50 0.20
C ALA A 125 -7.55 16.09 -1.13
N GLY A 126 -8.13 15.65 -2.24
CA GLY A 126 -7.75 16.02 -3.60
C GLY A 126 -6.70 15.11 -4.25
N GLU A 127 -6.09 14.18 -3.50
CA GLU A 127 -5.13 13.22 -4.05
C GLU A 127 -5.81 11.91 -4.49
N PRO A 128 -5.28 11.21 -5.51
CA PRO A 128 -5.78 9.92 -5.97
C PRO A 128 -5.27 8.76 -5.10
N TYR A 129 -6.16 7.83 -4.80
CA TYR A 129 -5.87 6.60 -4.07
C TYR A 129 -6.47 5.38 -4.77
N CYS A 130 -5.80 4.25 -4.65
CA CYS A 130 -6.29 2.99 -5.18
C CYS A 130 -7.50 2.49 -4.37
N VAL A 131 -8.56 2.12 -5.08
CA VAL A 131 -9.80 1.57 -4.49
C VAL A 131 -10.19 0.22 -5.08
N SER A 132 -9.46 -0.27 -6.09
CA SER A 132 -9.61 -1.63 -6.61
C SER A 132 -8.36 -2.11 -7.36
N THR A 133 -8.12 -3.43 -7.29
CA THR A 133 -7.18 -4.19 -8.15
C THR A 133 -7.90 -5.06 -9.17
N ALA A 134 -9.23 -5.03 -9.18
CA ALA A 134 -10.07 -5.73 -10.14
C ALA A 134 -10.77 -4.74 -11.09
N GLU A 135 -10.98 -5.16 -12.33
CA GLU A 135 -11.82 -4.41 -13.27
C GLU A 135 -13.30 -4.47 -12.87
N CYS A 136 -13.74 -5.59 -12.27
CA CYS A 136 -15.08 -5.75 -11.69
C CYS A 136 -15.01 -5.63 -10.17
N TYR A 137 -15.47 -4.50 -9.64
CA TYR A 137 -15.52 -4.19 -8.21
C TYR A 137 -16.96 -3.87 -7.78
N PRO A 138 -17.33 -4.06 -6.50
CA PRO A 138 -18.65 -3.68 -6.00
C PRO A 138 -18.96 -2.20 -6.28
N GLY A 139 -20.08 -1.92 -6.95
CA GLY A 139 -20.46 -0.57 -7.38
C GLY A 139 -20.09 -0.22 -8.84
N ASN A 140 -19.36 -1.09 -9.54
CA ASN A 140 -19.14 -0.93 -10.97
C ASN A 140 -20.40 -1.33 -11.76
N HIS A 141 -20.87 -0.45 -12.66
CA HIS A 141 -22.01 -0.70 -13.54
C HIS A 141 -21.59 -1.09 -14.97
N ILE A 142 -20.33 -1.50 -15.18
CA ILE A 142 -19.87 -2.02 -16.48
C ILE A 142 -20.67 -3.30 -16.82
N PRO A 143 -21.27 -3.42 -18.02
CA PRO A 143 -22.19 -4.53 -18.39
C PRO A 143 -21.61 -5.95 -18.42
N TYR A 144 -20.31 -6.11 -18.15
CA TYR A 144 -19.61 -7.40 -18.09
C TYR A 144 -18.93 -7.63 -16.73
N CYS A 145 -19.35 -6.84 -15.75
CA CYS A 145 -19.30 -7.09 -14.34
C CYS A 145 -20.76 -7.36 -13.88
#